data_AF-S4N1D9-F1
#
_entry.id   AF-S4N1D9-F1
#
_cell.length_a   1.000
_cell.length_b   1.000
_cell.length_c   1.000
_cell.angle_alpha   90.00
_cell.angle_beta   90.00
_cell.angle_gamma   90.00
#
_symmetry.space_group_name_H-M   'P 1'
#
loop_
_entity.id
_entity.type
_entity.pdbx_description
1 polymer ?
#
loop_
_entity_poly.entity_id
_entity_poly.type
_entity_poly.pdbx_seq_one_letter_code
_entity_poly.pdbx_strand_id
1 'polypeptide(L)'
;MLDEMAALQPALVVPGHRLPGTAADASAITATRDYLVAFEEELGKAADGAALTEALVARYPGNGMLIAAQIGAKVAKGEMKWG
;
A
#
# COMPACT_ATOMS: atom_id res chain seq x y z
N MET A 1 7.06 -7.67 -11.45
CA MET A 1 7.87 -6.48 -11.09
C MET A 1 8.44 -6.53 -9.67
N LEU A 2 7.67 -6.40 -8.58
CA LEU A 2 8.27 -6.36 -7.21
C LEU A 2 9.03 -7.64 -6.85
N ASP A 3 8.51 -8.80 -7.23
CA ASP A 3 9.20 -10.09 -7.03
C ASP A 3 10.52 -10.18 -7.79
N GLU A 4 10.56 -9.63 -9.02
CA GLU A 4 11.79 -9.57 -9.82
C GLU A 4 12.81 -8.61 -9.18
N MET A 5 12.36 -7.46 -8.65
CA MET A 5 13.24 -6.53 -7.93
C MET A 5 13.82 -7.16 -6.67
N ALA A 6 13.02 -7.93 -5.92
CA ALA A 6 13.49 -8.65 -4.74
C ALA A 6 14.51 -9.76 -5.10
N ALA A 7 14.29 -10.47 -6.20
CA ALA A 7 15.19 -11.53 -6.67
C ALA A 7 16.60 -11.04 -7.02
N LEU A 8 16.77 -9.75 -7.31
CA LEU A 8 18.08 -9.12 -7.54
C LEU A 8 18.91 -8.92 -6.26
N GLN A 9 18.36 -9.24 -5.08
CA GLN A 9 19.03 -9.11 -3.78
C GLN A 9 19.65 -7.71 -3.56
N PRO A 10 18.83 -6.64 -3.60
CA PRO A 10 19.34 -5.28 -3.55
C PRO A 10 19.94 -4.96 -2.18
N ALA A 11 21.15 -4.39 -2.19
CA ALA A 11 21.77 -3.84 -0.99
C ALA A 11 21.18 -2.48 -0.56
N LEU A 12 20.54 -1.76 -1.49
CA LEU A 12 19.88 -0.48 -1.26
C LEU A 12 18.61 -0.39 -2.11
N VAL A 13 17.53 0.05 -1.49
CA VAL A 13 16.26 0.39 -2.13
C VAL A 13 15.99 1.87 -1.86
N VAL A 14 15.58 2.62 -2.88
CA VAL A 14 15.22 4.03 -2.77
C VAL A 14 13.71 4.17 -3.04
N PRO A 15 12.86 4.14 -2.00
CA PRO A 15 11.41 4.31 -2.16
C PRO A 15 11.07 5.75 -2.56
N GLY A 16 10.07 5.93 -3.42
CA GLY A 16 9.54 7.27 -3.73
C GLY A 16 8.94 7.97 -2.51
N HIS A 17 8.32 7.19 -1.61
CA HIS A 17 7.85 7.62 -0.29
C HIS A 17 8.13 6.55 0.76
N ARG A 18 8.48 6.97 1.97
CA ARG A 18 8.61 6.10 3.16
C ARG A 18 8.50 6.93 4.44
N LEU A 19 8.15 6.29 5.55
CA LEU A 19 8.19 6.93 6.86
C LEU A 19 9.65 7.23 7.28
N PRO A 20 9.91 8.32 8.00
CA PRO A 20 11.23 8.59 8.56
C PRO A 20 11.73 7.43 9.42
N GLY A 21 13.02 7.10 9.32
CA GLY A 21 13.65 6.05 10.12
C GLY A 21 13.34 4.59 9.70
N THR A 22 12.49 4.37 8.70
CA THR A 22 12.26 3.01 8.16
C THR A 22 13.42 2.52 7.31
N ALA A 23 13.56 1.19 7.20
CA ALA A 23 14.61 0.55 6.44
C ALA A 23 14.53 0.91 4.94
N ALA A 24 15.71 0.97 4.30
CA ALA A 24 15.89 1.23 2.87
C ALA A 24 16.60 0.05 2.20
N ASP A 25 16.34 -1.16 2.68
CA ASP A 25 16.85 -2.42 2.14
C ASP A 25 15.72 -3.20 1.44
N ALA A 26 15.99 -4.47 1.08
CA ALA A 26 15.01 -5.33 0.41
C ALA A 26 13.65 -5.44 1.15
N SER A 27 13.59 -5.21 2.46
CA SER A 27 12.32 -5.21 3.22
C SER A 27 11.35 -4.12 2.75
N ALA A 28 11.83 -3.02 2.15
CA ALA A 28 10.97 -1.98 1.59
C ALA A 28 10.18 -2.49 0.35
N ILE A 29 10.78 -3.39 -0.44
CA ILE A 29 10.10 -4.04 -1.57
C ILE A 29 9.04 -4.99 -1.04
N THR A 30 9.39 -5.82 -0.06
CA THR A 30 8.46 -6.75 0.59
C THR A 30 7.28 -6.01 1.21
N ALA A 31 7.53 -4.93 1.95
CA ALA A 31 6.46 -4.12 2.56
C ALA A 31 5.49 -3.55 1.52
N THR A 32 6.01 -3.07 0.37
CA THR A 32 5.17 -2.58 -0.74
C THR A 32 4.34 -3.72 -1.34
N ARG A 33 4.96 -4.87 -1.59
CA ARG A 33 4.29 -6.05 -2.13
C ARG A 33 3.15 -6.52 -1.22
N ASP A 34 3.44 -6.68 0.06
CA ASP A 34 2.47 -7.18 1.04
C ASP A 34 1.29 -6.21 1.22
N TYR A 35 1.55 -4.90 1.17
CA TYR A 35 0.49 -3.89 1.18
C TYR A 35 -0.41 -3.98 -0.06
N LEU A 36 0.15 -4.18 -1.26
CA LEU A 36 -0.65 -4.33 -2.49
C LEU A 36 -1.51 -5.59 -2.47
N VAL A 37 -0.97 -6.71 -2.00
CA VAL A 37 -1.73 -7.96 -1.83
C VAL A 37 -2.88 -7.75 -0.84
N ALA A 38 -2.60 -7.15 0.32
CA ALA A 38 -3.64 -6.83 1.29
C ALA A 38 -4.70 -5.87 0.73
N PHE A 39 -4.29 -4.89 -0.08
CA PHE A 39 -5.21 -3.98 -0.74
C PHE A 39 -6.17 -4.71 -1.67
N GLU A 40 -5.68 -5.62 -2.52
CA GLU A 40 -6.53 -6.42 -3.41
C GLU A 40 -7.47 -7.35 -2.63
N GLU A 41 -6.97 -7.98 -1.56
CA GLU A 41 -7.78 -8.81 -0.66
C GLU A 41 -8.94 -8.04 -0.03
N GLU A 42 -8.66 -6.86 0.54
CA GLU A 42 -9.69 -6.04 1.18
C GLU A 42 -10.59 -5.36 0.15
N LEU A 43 -10.07 -5.01 -1.03
CA LEU A 43 -10.86 -4.46 -2.14
C LEU A 43 -11.96 -5.44 -2.59
N GLY A 44 -11.67 -6.74 -2.61
CA GLY A 44 -12.64 -7.79 -2.93
C GLY A 44 -13.74 -7.97 -1.87
N LYS A 45 -13.48 -7.56 -0.62
CA LYS A 45 -14.40 -7.73 0.52
C LYS A 45 -15.24 -6.49 0.82
N ALA A 46 -14.65 -5.30 0.66
CA ALA A 46 -15.28 -4.04 1.04
C ALA A 46 -16.48 -3.72 0.16
N ALA A 47 -17.53 -3.09 0.71
CA ALA A 47 -18.68 -2.63 -0.06
C ALA A 47 -18.38 -1.34 -0.84
N ASP A 48 -17.61 -0.44 -0.24
CA ASP A 48 -17.34 0.92 -0.72
C ASP A 48 -15.93 1.38 -0.30
N GLY A 49 -15.55 2.59 -0.68
CA GLY A 49 -14.25 3.17 -0.40
C GLY A 49 -14.03 3.44 1.09
N ALA A 50 -15.11 3.69 1.85
CA ALA A 50 -15.02 3.89 3.30
C ALA A 50 -14.68 2.58 4.01
N ALA A 51 -15.38 1.50 3.71
CA ALA A 51 -15.13 0.17 4.24
C ALA A 51 -13.73 -0.34 3.88
N LEU A 52 -13.26 -0.08 2.65
CA LEU A 52 -11.90 -0.42 2.24
C LEU A 52 -10.86 0.39 3.02
N THR A 53 -11.10 1.69 3.21
CA THR A 53 -10.20 2.54 4.02
C THR A 53 -10.10 2.02 5.45
N GLU A 54 -11.23 1.70 6.08
CA GLU A 54 -11.27 1.18 7.45
C GLU A 54 -10.49 -0.13 7.59
N ALA A 55 -10.68 -1.07 6.64
CA ALA A 55 -9.97 -2.34 6.63
C ALA A 55 -8.44 -2.14 6.49
N LEU A 56 -8.01 -1.25 5.60
CA LEU A 56 -6.59 -0.93 5.41
C LEU A 56 -5.97 -0.27 6.64
N VAL A 57 -6.66 0.68 7.27
CA VAL A 57 -6.20 1.36 8.49
C VAL A 57 -6.13 0.38 9.66
N ALA A 58 -7.08 -0.55 9.78
CA ALA A 58 -7.05 -1.58 10.81
C ALA A 58 -5.86 -2.54 10.63
N ARG A 59 -5.54 -2.91 9.39
CA ARG A 59 -4.40 -3.80 9.08
C ARG A 59 -3.06 -3.10 9.18
N TYR A 60 -3.01 -1.80 8.90
CA TYR A 60 -1.78 -0.99 8.86
C TYR A 60 -1.90 0.33 9.64
N PRO A 61 -2.14 0.29 10.96
CA PRO A 61 -2.37 1.50 11.76
C PRO A 61 -1.17 2.46 11.80
N GLY A 62 0.03 1.96 11.50
CA GLY A 62 1.28 2.73 11.50
C GLY A 62 1.69 3.32 10.15
N ASN A 63 0.99 3.04 9.04
CA ASN A 63 1.45 3.47 7.70
C ASN A 63 1.36 5.00 7.47
N GLY A 64 0.64 5.73 8.32
CA GLY A 64 0.43 7.16 8.18
C GLY A 64 -0.40 7.52 6.94
N MET A 65 -0.35 8.79 6.51
CA MET A 65 -0.98 9.28 5.27
C MET A 65 -2.41 8.76 5.02
N LEU A 66 -3.30 8.86 6.02
CA LEU A 66 -4.70 8.40 5.93
C LEU A 66 -5.41 8.87 4.66
N ILE A 67 -5.12 10.09 4.22
CA ILE A 67 -5.67 10.66 2.99
C ILE A 67 -5.33 9.83 1.73
N ALA A 68 -4.14 9.22 1.68
CA ALA A 68 -3.74 8.36 0.56
C ALA A 68 -4.57 7.08 0.51
N ALA A 69 -4.83 6.46 1.67
CA ALA A 69 -5.72 5.29 1.77
C ALA A 69 -7.15 5.65 1.35
N GLN A 70 -7.66 6.81 1.78
CA GLN A 70 -8.99 7.30 1.42
C GLN A 70 -9.16 7.56 -0.08
N ILE A 71 -8.21 8.24 -0.71
CA ILE A 71 -8.28 8.55 -2.15
C ILE A 71 -8.13 7.25 -2.96
N GLY A 72 -7.13 6.42 -2.64
CA GLY A 72 -6.90 5.16 -3.35
C GLY A 72 -8.12 4.23 -3.30
N ALA A 73 -8.77 4.13 -2.13
CA ALA A 73 -9.96 3.32 -1.95
C ALA A 73 -11.15 3.84 -2.79
N LYS A 74 -11.43 5.15 -2.76
CA LYS A 74 -12.50 5.77 -3.54
C LYS A 74 -12.32 5.55 -5.04
N VAL A 75 -11.09 5.69 -5.53
CA VAL A 75 -10.80 5.45 -6.95
C VAL A 75 -10.98 3.97 -7.29
N ALA A 76 -10.42 3.05 -6.50
CA ALA A 76 -10.55 1.62 -6.76
C ALA A 76 -12.01 1.13 -6.73
N LYS A 77 -12.86 1.79 -5.94
CA LYS A 77 -14.32 1.52 -5.88
C LYS A 77 -15.15 2.29 -6.92
N GLY A 78 -14.53 3.14 -7.73
CA GLY A 78 -15.21 3.91 -8.78
C GLY A 78 -16.01 5.12 -8.26
N GLU A 79 -15.86 5.47 -6.99
CA GLU A 79 -16.52 6.62 -6.33
C GLU A 79 -15.85 7.95 -6.66
N MET A 80 -14.60 7.88 -7.13
CA MET A 80 -13.79 9.01 -7.55
C MET A 80 -13.02 8.63 -8.81
N LYS A 81 -12.82 9.58 -9.72
CA LYS A 81 -11.88 9.41 -10.82
C LYS A 81 -10.55 10.08 -10.44
N TRP A 82 -9.44 9.45 -10.83
CA TRP A 82 -8.22 10.23 -11.06
C TRP A 82 -8.52 11.25 -12.16
N GLY A 83 -7.99 12.47 -12.01
CA GLY A 83 -8.29 13.61 -12.88
C GLY A 83 -8.36 13.29 -14.36
#